data_AF-A0A537GH33-F1
#
_entry.id   AF-A0A537GH33-F1
#
_cell.length_a   1.000
_cell.length_b   1.000
_cell.length_c   1.000
_cell.angle_alpha   90.00
_cell.angle_beta   90.00
_cell.angle_gamma   90.00
#
_symmetry.space_group_name_H-M   'P 1'
#
loop_
_entity.id
_entity.type
_entity.pdbx_description
1 polymer ?
#
loop_
_entity_poly.entity_id
_entity_poly.type
_entity_poly.pdbx_seq_one_letter_code
_entity_poly.pdbx_strand_id
1 'polypeptide(L)'
;MILRSAIFALLAMAAGFAQSQQYPTKPVRIIAPFAPGGGTDFIARLIAQKLTERLGQQVIVENKPGAGGNLGAEFAVKSAPDGYTLLLVAGSYTVNPSLYKLSFDPVNDITPIVQLSQGPFVVAVHPSVPANNLKEL
;
A
#
# COMPACT_ATOMS: atom_id res chain seq x y z
N MET A 1 -16.10 -28.72 -45.64
CA MET A 1 -16.41 -27.29 -45.41
C MET A 1 -17.23 -27.08 -44.13
N ILE A 2 -18.30 -27.88 -43.91
CA ILE A 2 -19.18 -27.83 -42.72
C ILE A 2 -18.43 -28.00 -41.38
N LEU A 3 -17.42 -28.87 -41.32
CA LEU A 3 -16.64 -29.13 -40.10
C LEU A 3 -15.78 -27.92 -39.67
N ARG A 4 -15.31 -27.10 -40.62
CA ARG A 4 -14.52 -25.88 -40.34
C ARG A 4 -15.40 -24.77 -39.76
N SER A 5 -16.64 -24.66 -40.22
CA SER A 5 -17.63 -23.70 -39.72
C SER A 5 -18.09 -24.02 -38.29
N ALA A 6 -18.20 -25.31 -37.95
CA ALA A 6 -18.57 -25.74 -36.60
C ALA A 6 -17.49 -25.43 -35.55
N ILE A 7 -16.21 -25.58 -35.91
CA ILE A 7 -15.07 -25.25 -35.04
C ILE A 7 -15.01 -23.74 -34.75
N PHE A 8 -15.26 -22.90 -35.77
CA PHE A 8 -15.31 -21.44 -35.61
C PHE A 8 -16.44 -20.98 -34.69
N ALA A 9 -17.62 -21.61 -34.76
CA ALA A 9 -18.74 -21.30 -33.89
C ALA A 9 -18.48 -21.69 -32.43
N LEU A 10 -17.80 -22.81 -32.19
CA LEU A 10 -17.43 -23.26 -30.84
C LEU A 10 -16.39 -22.34 -30.17
N LEU A 11 -15.41 -21.86 -30.94
CA LEU A 11 -14.42 -20.88 -30.49
C LEU A 11 -15.04 -19.50 -30.17
N ALA A 12 -16.07 -19.09 -30.91
CA ALA A 12 -16.79 -17.85 -30.66
C ALA A 12 -17.64 -17.90 -29.37
N MET A 13 -18.20 -19.07 -29.00
CA MET A 13 -18.93 -19.22 -27.73
C MET A 13 -18.00 -19.32 -26.50
N ALA A 14 -16.74 -19.74 -26.69
CA ALA A 14 -15.74 -19.77 -25.62
C ALA A 14 -15.22 -18.37 -25.25
N ALA A 15 -15.32 -17.39 -26.16
CA ALA A 15 -14.90 -16.00 -25.91
C ALA A 15 -15.88 -15.20 -25.01
N GLY A 16 -17.08 -15.73 -24.73
CA GLY A 16 -18.14 -15.03 -23.99
C GLY A 16 -18.08 -15.10 -22.46
N PHE A 17 -17.14 -15.85 -21.87
CA PHE A 17 -17.06 -16.07 -20.41
C PHE A 17 -15.81 -15.45 -19.76
N ALA A 18 -15.23 -14.40 -20.35
CA ALA A 18 -14.36 -13.52 -19.58
C ALA A 18 -15.22 -12.67 -18.63
N GLN A 19 -15.75 -13.28 -17.56
CA GLN A 19 -16.22 -12.51 -16.43
C GLN A 19 -15.00 -11.76 -15.89
N SER A 20 -15.01 -10.44 -16.02
CA SER A 20 -14.20 -9.58 -15.17
C SER A 20 -14.36 -10.11 -13.75
N GLN A 21 -13.30 -10.73 -13.21
CA GLN A 21 -13.32 -11.09 -11.80
C GLN A 21 -13.48 -9.78 -11.05
N GLN A 22 -14.60 -9.65 -10.33
CA GLN A 22 -14.93 -8.45 -9.60
C GLN A 22 -13.95 -8.34 -8.44
N TYR A 23 -12.87 -7.59 -8.63
CA TYR A 23 -11.92 -7.28 -7.57
C TYR A 23 -12.58 -6.33 -6.55
N PRO A 24 -12.36 -6.52 -5.24
CA PRO A 24 -11.72 -7.68 -4.59
C PRO A 24 -12.70 -8.84 -4.32
N THR A 25 -12.20 -10.08 -4.37
CA THR A 25 -12.96 -11.32 -4.00
C THR A 25 -12.52 -11.94 -2.67
N LYS A 26 -11.48 -11.39 -2.05
CA LYS A 26 -10.92 -11.77 -0.75
C LYS A 26 -10.45 -10.51 -0.01
N PRO A 27 -10.14 -10.58 1.29
CA PRO A 27 -9.62 -9.43 2.03
C PRO A 27 -8.37 -8.81 1.40
N VAL A 28 -8.28 -7.49 1.44
CA VAL A 28 -7.11 -6.71 1.00
C VAL A 28 -6.29 -6.33 2.24
N ARG A 29 -4.96 -6.28 2.13
CA ARG A 29 -4.06 -5.92 3.23
C ARG A 29 -3.38 -4.60 2.91
N ILE A 30 -3.34 -3.69 3.88
CA ILE A 30 -2.51 -2.48 3.85
C ILE A 30 -1.32 -2.71 4.78
N ILE A 31 -0.11 -2.74 4.21
CA ILE A 31 1.13 -2.80 4.94
C ILE A 31 1.48 -1.40 5.42
N ALA A 32 1.45 -1.20 6.74
CA ALA A 32 1.92 0.00 7.41
C ALA A 32 3.35 -0.26 7.92
N PRO A 33 4.40 0.38 7.35
CA PRO A 33 5.78 0.00 7.60
C PRO A 33 6.36 0.56 8.92
N PHE A 34 5.51 0.88 9.89
CA PHE A 34 5.86 1.45 11.19
C PHE A 34 5.08 0.79 12.32
N ALA A 35 5.52 1.04 13.56
CA ALA A 35 4.86 0.53 14.75
C ALA A 35 3.41 1.06 14.85
N PRO A 36 2.50 0.28 15.45
CA PRO A 36 1.11 0.72 15.69
C PRO A 36 1.04 2.01 16.51
N GLY A 37 -0.01 2.81 16.30
CA GLY A 37 -0.28 4.03 17.07
C GLY A 37 0.40 5.31 16.56
N GLY A 38 1.27 5.22 15.56
CA GLY A 38 1.83 6.40 14.89
C GLY A 38 0.92 6.99 13.80
N GLY A 39 1.30 8.14 13.23
CA GLY A 39 0.53 8.82 12.18
C GLY A 39 0.25 7.94 10.94
N THR A 40 1.22 7.14 10.50
CA THR A 40 1.02 6.20 9.38
C THR A 40 -0.01 5.12 9.70
N ASP A 41 -0.01 4.57 10.92
CA ASP A 41 -0.98 3.57 11.36
C ASP A 41 -2.40 4.15 11.45
N PHE A 42 -2.51 5.38 11.96
CA PHE A 42 -3.78 6.12 11.98
C PHE A 42 -4.37 6.28 10.57
N ILE A 43 -3.57 6.77 9.61
CA ILE A 43 -4.01 6.94 8.22
C ILE A 43 -4.40 5.60 7.60
N ALA A 44 -3.58 4.55 7.78
CA ALA A 44 -3.86 3.23 7.24
C ALA A 44 -5.21 2.68 7.73
N ARG A 45 -5.49 2.80 9.04
CA ARG A 45 -6.75 2.31 9.64
C ARG A 45 -7.96 3.11 9.20
N LEU A 46 -7.83 4.44 9.10
CA LEU A 46 -8.90 5.31 8.59
C LEU A 46 -9.28 4.93 7.15
N ILE A 47 -8.28 4.74 6.29
CA ILE A 47 -8.51 4.36 4.89
C ILE A 47 -9.00 2.92 4.76
N ALA A 48 -8.47 1.98 5.55
CA ALA A 48 -8.94 0.59 5.55
C ALA A 48 -10.43 0.49 5.89
N GLN A 49 -10.92 1.26 6.87
CA GLN A 49 -12.34 1.31 7.19
C GLN A 49 -13.16 1.78 5.97
N LYS A 50 -12.76 2.88 5.33
CA LYS A 50 -13.49 3.44 4.18
C LYS A 50 -13.45 2.55 2.95
N LEU A 51 -12.32 1.88 2.70
CA LEU A 51 -12.22 0.91 1.62
C LEU A 51 -13.06 -0.34 1.91
N THR A 52 -13.14 -0.78 3.17
CA THR A 52 -14.02 -1.90 3.53
C THR A 52 -15.48 -1.58 3.23
N GLU A 53 -15.94 -0.39 3.64
CA GLU A 53 -17.29 0.11 3.35
C GLU A 53 -17.57 0.17 1.83
N ARG A 54 -16.58 0.60 1.03
CA ARG A 54 -16.75 0.82 -0.41
C ARG A 54 -16.60 -0.44 -1.27
N LEU A 55 -15.69 -1.34 -0.89
CA LEU A 55 -15.33 -2.53 -1.69
C LEU A 55 -16.16 -3.76 -1.32
N GLY A 56 -16.84 -3.75 -0.17
CA GLY A 56 -17.59 -4.91 0.31
C GLY A 56 -16.72 -6.09 0.75
N GLN A 57 -15.39 -5.93 0.76
CA GLN A 57 -14.43 -6.88 1.31
C GLN A 57 -13.63 -6.21 2.42
N GLN A 58 -13.23 -6.99 3.41
CA GLN A 58 -12.44 -6.49 4.52
C GLN A 58 -11.08 -5.98 4.06
N VAL A 59 -10.70 -4.80 4.54
CA VAL A 59 -9.34 -4.27 4.39
C VAL A 59 -8.64 -4.30 5.74
N ILE A 60 -7.53 -5.01 5.82
CA ILE A 60 -6.81 -5.31 7.07
C ILE A 60 -5.51 -4.51 7.10
N VAL A 61 -5.24 -3.81 8.20
CA VAL A 61 -3.97 -3.12 8.41
C VAL A 61 -2.99 -4.03 9.11
N GLU A 62 -1.78 -4.14 8.57
CA GLU A 62 -0.68 -4.88 9.16
C GLU A 62 0.55 -4.02 9.35
N ASN A 63 1.00 -3.92 10.60
CA ASN A 63 2.20 -3.20 10.94
C ASN A 63 3.44 -4.08 10.73
N LYS A 64 4.36 -3.63 9.87
CA LYS A 64 5.64 -4.29 9.56
C LYS A 64 6.81 -3.31 9.78
N PRO A 65 7.14 -2.97 11.04
CA PRO A 65 8.17 -1.97 11.34
C PRO A 65 9.60 -2.48 11.06
N GLY A 66 10.51 -1.54 10.87
CA GLY A 66 11.96 -1.79 10.85
C GLY A 66 12.69 -1.04 9.73
N ALA A 67 13.95 -0.70 9.97
CA ALA A 67 14.85 -0.03 9.00
C ALA A 67 14.21 1.20 8.31
N GLY A 68 13.61 2.12 9.07
CA GLY A 68 12.97 3.32 8.50
C GLY A 68 11.76 3.04 7.60
N GLY A 69 11.21 1.83 7.68
CA GLY A 69 10.09 1.34 6.87
C GLY A 69 10.50 0.41 5.72
N ASN A 70 11.80 0.19 5.50
CA ASN A 70 12.28 -0.64 4.39
C ASN A 70 11.84 -2.10 4.49
N LEU A 71 11.74 -2.68 5.70
CA LEU A 71 11.32 -4.07 5.84
C LEU A 71 9.86 -4.29 5.41
N GLY A 72 8.98 -3.35 5.75
CA GLY A 72 7.57 -3.38 5.30
C GLY A 72 7.43 -3.11 3.80
N ALA A 73 8.24 -2.19 3.26
CA ALA A 73 8.27 -1.93 1.82
C ALA A 73 8.76 -3.14 1.03
N GLU A 74 9.85 -3.77 1.44
CA GLU A 74 10.38 -4.99 0.82
C GLU A 74 9.36 -6.15 0.87
N PHE A 75 8.66 -6.31 1.99
CA PHE A 75 7.58 -7.29 2.10
C PHE A 75 6.47 -7.05 1.08
N ALA A 76 6.04 -5.79 0.93
CA ALA A 76 4.99 -5.44 -0.03
C ALA A 76 5.45 -5.62 -1.48
N VAL A 77 6.67 -5.20 -1.82
CA VAL A 77 7.25 -5.37 -3.16
C VAL A 77 7.37 -6.85 -3.55
N LYS A 78 7.75 -7.71 -2.60
CA LYS A 78 7.85 -9.17 -2.83
C LYS A 78 6.51 -9.90 -2.82
N SER A 79 5.41 -9.21 -2.51
CA SER A 79 4.08 -9.81 -2.52
C SER A 79 3.57 -10.00 -3.95
N ALA A 80 2.56 -10.85 -4.13
CA ALA A 80 1.96 -11.05 -5.44
C ALA A 80 1.41 -9.71 -5.99
N PRO A 81 1.67 -9.35 -7.26
CA PRO A 81 1.18 -8.11 -7.87
C PRO A 81 -0.29 -8.24 -8.30
N ASP A 82 -1.15 -8.70 -7.37
CA ASP A 82 -2.57 -9.02 -7.61
C ASP A 82 -3.53 -7.97 -7.00
N GLY A 83 -2.98 -6.89 -6.43
CA GLY A 83 -3.73 -5.80 -5.81
C GLY A 83 -4.15 -6.05 -4.36
N TYR A 84 -3.99 -7.26 -3.83
CA TYR A 84 -4.43 -7.59 -2.46
C TYR A 84 -3.42 -7.20 -1.37
N THR A 85 -2.23 -6.74 -1.76
CA THR A 85 -1.26 -6.14 -0.85
C THR A 85 -0.98 -4.71 -1.30
N LEU A 86 -1.38 -3.76 -0.48
CA LEU A 86 -1.13 -2.34 -0.66
C LEU A 86 -0.06 -1.89 0.32
N LEU A 87 0.82 -0.99 -0.09
CA LEU A 87 1.82 -0.38 0.79
C LEU A 87 1.43 1.07 1.09
N LEU A 88 1.40 1.43 2.37
CA LEU A 88 1.39 2.83 2.77
C LEU A 88 2.83 3.30 2.95
N VAL A 89 3.24 4.31 2.17
CA VAL A 89 4.57 4.93 2.30
C VAL A 89 4.50 6.24 3.06
N ALA A 90 5.63 6.65 3.64
CA ALA A 90 5.82 7.94 4.30
C ALA A 90 7.03 8.67 3.69
N GLY A 91 7.33 9.88 4.18
CA GLY A 91 8.49 10.65 3.70
C GLY A 91 9.83 9.91 3.84
N SER A 92 9.95 8.94 4.76
CA SER A 92 11.15 8.10 4.83
C SER A 92 11.39 7.28 3.56
N TYR A 93 10.34 6.90 2.82
CA TYR A 93 10.46 6.08 1.62
C TYR A 93 11.28 6.77 0.52
N THR A 94 11.20 8.09 0.41
CA THR A 94 12.00 8.87 -0.55
C THR A 94 13.41 9.15 -0.05
N VAL A 95 13.63 9.16 1.27
CA VAL A 95 14.94 9.43 1.90
C VAL A 95 15.78 8.14 1.98
N ASN A 96 15.17 7.00 2.22
CA ASN A 96 15.85 5.74 2.47
C ASN A 96 16.81 5.28 1.35
N PRO A 97 16.55 5.48 0.04
CA PRO A 97 17.48 5.11 -1.02
C PRO A 97 18.82 5.85 -0.93
N SER A 98 18.85 7.03 -0.31
CA SER A 98 20.07 7.81 -0.06
C SER A 98 20.86 7.32 1.15
N LEU A 99 20.22 6.56 2.05
CA LEU A 99 20.77 6.14 3.34
C LEU A 99 21.09 4.64 3.40
N TYR A 100 20.39 3.83 2.61
CA TYR A 100 20.48 2.37 2.63
C TYR A 100 20.64 1.83 1.23
N LYS A 101 21.42 0.76 1.09
CA LYS A 101 21.35 -0.08 -0.10
C LYS A 101 20.08 -0.93 -0.02
N LEU A 102 19.08 -0.56 -0.81
CA LEU A 102 17.79 -1.27 -0.86
C LEU A 102 17.90 -2.57 -1.63
N SER A 103 17.02 -3.53 -1.29
CA SER A 103 16.84 -4.81 -1.97
C SER A 103 15.87 -4.76 -3.15
N PHE A 104 15.27 -3.58 -3.40
CA PHE A 104 14.27 -3.30 -4.43
C PHE A 104 14.50 -1.91 -5.03
N ASP A 105 13.95 -1.66 -6.22
CA ASP A 105 13.88 -0.35 -6.86
C ASP A 105 12.65 0.42 -6.34
N PRO A 106 12.84 1.52 -5.59
CA PRO A 106 11.73 2.23 -4.96
C PRO A 106 10.82 2.97 -5.95
N VAL A 107 11.23 3.11 -7.21
CA VAL A 107 10.48 3.79 -8.27
C VAL A 107 9.81 2.76 -9.18
N ASN A 108 10.55 1.75 -9.62
CA ASN A 108 10.08 0.83 -10.66
C ASN A 108 9.37 -0.42 -10.11
N ASP A 109 9.64 -0.82 -8.88
CA ASP A 109 9.05 -2.04 -8.30
C ASP A 109 7.71 -1.77 -7.57
N ILE A 110 7.22 -0.53 -7.59
CA ILE A 110 5.94 -0.13 -6.98
C ILE A 110 5.08 0.63 -7.98
N THR A 111 3.78 0.36 -7.98
CA THR A 111 2.78 1.16 -8.70
C THR A 111 2.21 2.24 -7.77
N PRO A 112 2.46 3.54 -8.00
CA PRO A 112 1.85 4.61 -7.20
C PRO A 112 0.34 4.65 -7.42
N ILE A 113 -0.43 4.75 -6.34
CA ILE A 113 -1.90 4.78 -6.40
C ILE A 113 -2.42 6.20 -6.15
N VAL A 114 -2.19 6.74 -4.95
CA VAL A 114 -2.71 8.05 -4.55
C VAL A 114 -1.93 8.61 -3.36
N GLN A 115 -1.82 9.93 -3.27
CA GLN A 115 -1.36 10.62 -2.06
C GLN A 115 -2.53 10.79 -1.10
N LEU A 116 -2.44 10.19 0.09
CA LEU A 116 -3.51 10.21 1.08
C LEU A 116 -3.49 11.45 1.99
N SER A 117 -2.30 11.97 2.28
CA SER A 117 -2.14 13.09 3.22
C SER A 117 -0.82 13.83 2.98
N GLN A 118 -0.79 15.10 3.38
CA GLN A 118 0.40 15.93 3.46
C GLN A 118 0.28 16.83 4.70
N GLY A 119 1.39 17.10 5.36
CA GLY A 119 1.42 18.01 6.50
C GLY A 119 2.84 18.35 6.93
N PRO A 120 3.03 19.43 7.71
CA PRO A 120 4.32 19.80 8.25
C PRO A 120 4.74 18.84 9.37
N PHE A 121 6.05 18.76 9.63
CA PHE A 121 6.57 18.20 10.87
C PHE A 121 6.49 19.25 11.99
N VAL A 122 6.32 18.78 13.22
CA VAL A 122 6.29 19.63 14.43
C VAL A 122 7.46 19.25 15.32
N VAL A 123 8.20 20.26 15.79
CA VAL A 123 9.22 20.09 16.84
C VAL A 123 8.51 20.19 18.18
N ALA A 124 8.62 19.14 18.99
CA ALA A 124 8.05 19.07 20.33
C ALA A 124 9.12 18.62 21.32
N VAL A 125 9.05 19.14 22.54
CA VAL A 125 9.93 18.79 23.65
C VAL A 125 9.12 18.26 24.82
N HIS A 126 9.75 17.45 25.66
CA HIS A 126 9.14 17.05 26.93
C HIS A 126 8.91 18.30 27.81
N PRO A 127 7.81 18.40 28.58
CA PRO A 127 7.51 19.60 29.39
C PRO A 127 8.59 19.98 30.43
N SER A 128 9.52 19.08 30.75
CA SER A 128 10.65 19.36 31.64
C SER A 128 11.80 20.12 30.96
N VAL A 129 11.78 20.28 29.65
CA VAL A 129 12.77 21.07 28.92
C VAL A 129 12.40 22.56 29.09
N PRO A 130 13.25 23.41 29.70
CA PRO A 130 12.93 24.80 29.99
C PRO A 130 13.09 25.70 28.75
N ALA A 131 12.52 25.29 27.61
CA ALA A 131 12.50 26.05 26.37
C ALA A 131 11.05 26.38 26.00
N ASN A 132 10.74 27.66 25.83
CA ASN A 132 9.40 28.16 25.51
C ASN A 132 9.26 28.60 24.04
N ASN A 133 10.36 28.58 23.30
CA ASN A 133 10.38 28.84 21.86
C ASN A 133 11.55 28.10 21.21
N LEU A 134 11.56 28.08 19.87
CA LEU A 134 12.58 27.37 19.10
C LEU A 134 14.00 27.95 19.27
N LYS A 135 14.14 29.22 19.66
CA LYS A 135 15.45 29.84 19.90
C LYS A 135 16.04 29.39 21.25
N GLU A 136 15.19 29.06 22.21
CA GLU A 136 15.57 28.54 23.53
C GLU A 136 15.87 27.03 23.53
N LEU A 137 15.44 26.30 22.50
CA LEU A 137 15.71 24.87 22.31
C LEU A 137 17.08 24.64 21.67
#